data_AF-A0A624F7S9-F1
#
_entry.id   AF-A0A624F7S9-F1
#
_cell.length_a   1.000
_cell.length_b   1.000
_cell.length_c   1.000
_cell.angle_alpha   90.00
_cell.angle_beta   90.00
_cell.angle_gamma   90.00
#
_symmetry.space_group_name_H-M   'P 1'
#
loop_
_entity.id
_entity.type
_entity.pdbx_description
1 polymer ?
#
loop_
_entity_poly.entity_id
_entity_poly.type
_entity_poly.pdbx_seq_one_letter_code
_entity_poly.pdbx_strand_id
1 'polypeptide(L)' 'MLDVIFREYDIRGLYGKELNEKSVKAIGFCLGQTMLNKGCKNVSVGYDARYSANELFNYLVSGLNKAGIKIYDIGLV' A
#
# COMPACT_ATOMS: atom_id res chain seq x y z
N MET A 1 -15.55 6.48 -6.44
CA MET A 1 -15.37 7.06 -5.09
C MET A 1 -14.42 6.15 -4.34
N LEU A 2 -13.29 6.66 -3.85
CA LEU A 2 -12.35 5.86 -3.05
C LEU A 2 -13.03 5.28 -1.80
N ASP A 3 -14.12 5.88 -1.33
CA ASP A 3 -14.89 5.43 -0.16
C ASP A 3 -15.41 3.99 -0.27
N VAL A 4 -15.54 3.41 -1.47
CA VAL A 4 -16.02 2.02 -1.63
C VAL A 4 -14.92 0.99 -1.30
N ILE A 5 -13.64 1.36 -1.44
CA ILE A 5 -12.54 0.43 -1.17
C ILE A 5 -12.11 0.40 0.29
N PHE A 6 -12.36 1.47 1.06
CA PHE A 6 -12.11 1.51 2.50
C PHE A 6 -13.27 0.85 3.24
N ARG A 7 -13.05 -0.37 3.72
CA ARG A 7 -14.04 -1.15 4.46
C ARG A 7 -13.76 -1.06 5.96
N GLU A 8 -14.59 -1.72 6.75
CA GLU A 8 -14.53 -1.68 8.22
C GLU A 8 -13.17 -2.08 8.78
N TYR A 9 -12.49 -3.06 8.16
CA TYR A 9 -11.26 -3.66 8.70
C TYR A 9 -10.03 -3.53 7.80
N ASP A 10 -10.22 -3.23 6.51
CA ASP A 10 -9.13 -3.19 5.52
C ASP A 10 -9.54 -2.45 4.25
N ILE A 11 -8.63 -2.41 3.28
CA ILE A 11 -8.86 -1.84 1.95
C ILE A 11 -8.98 -3.00 0.95
N ARG A 12 -10.11 -3.07 0.23
CA ARG A 12 -10.32 -4.08 -0.83
C ARG A 12 -11.03 -3.48 -2.02
N GLY A 13 -10.53 -3.77 -3.21
CA GLY A 13 -11.15 -3.36 -4.47
C GLY A 13 -10.68 -4.21 -5.65
N LEU A 14 -11.32 -4.00 -6.79
CA LEU A 14 -11.00 -4.65 -8.05
C LEU A 14 -9.70 -4.08 -8.64
N TYR A 15 -8.76 -4.96 -8.97
CA TYR A 15 -7.51 -4.59 -9.65
C TYR A 15 -7.76 -3.91 -11.00
N GLY A 16 -6.93 -2.92 -11.35
CA GLY A 16 -7.00 -2.16 -12.60
C GLY A 16 -8.12 -1.11 -12.66
N LYS A 17 -9.17 -1.27 -11.85
CA LYS A 17 -10.29 -0.32 -11.76
C LYS A 17 -10.21 0.53 -10.49
N GLU A 18 -10.32 -0.12 -9.34
CA GLU A 18 -10.42 0.55 -8.04
C GLU A 18 -9.06 0.57 -7.34
N LEU A 19 -8.35 -0.56 -7.37
CA LEU A 19 -6.95 -0.67 -6.99
C LEU A 19 -6.11 -0.58 -8.26
N ASN A 20 -5.57 0.61 -8.51
CA ASN A 20 -4.74 0.93 -9.66
C ASN A 20 -3.52 1.73 -9.20
N GLU A 21 -2.61 2.04 -10.13
CA GLU A 21 -1.37 2.77 -9.83
C GLU A 21 -1.60 4.04 -9.00
N LYS A 22 -2.56 4.88 -9.41
CA LYS A 22 -2.82 6.16 -8.75
C LYS A 22 -3.36 5.95 -7.34
N SER A 23 -4.37 5.09 -7.17
CA SER A 23 -4.99 4.88 -5.86
C SER A 23 -4.04 4.23 -4.86
N VAL A 24 -3.28 3.23 -5.30
CA VAL A 24 -2.39 2.46 -4.41
C VAL A 24 -1.15 3.26 -4.02
N LYS A 25 -0.57 4.06 -4.94
CA LYS A 25 0.50 5.01 -4.60
C LYS A 25 0.02 6.05 -3.57
N ALA A 26 -1.19 6.58 -3.73
CA ALA A 26 -1.77 7.54 -2.79
C ALA A 26 -1.99 6.90 -1.40
N ILE A 27 -2.51 5.67 -1.35
CA ILE A 27 -2.64 4.90 -0.10
C ILE A 27 -1.28 4.72 0.57
N GLY A 28 -0.27 4.26 -0.17
CA GLY A 28 1.08 4.07 0.37
C GLY A 28 1.68 5.35 0.94
N PHE A 29 1.52 6.48 0.24
CA PHE A 29 2.00 7.77 0.73
C PHE A 29 1.31 8.20 2.02
N CYS A 30 -0.03 8.20 2.05
CA CYS A 30 -0.80 8.59 3.22
C CYS A 30 -0.55 7.67 4.42
N LEU A 31 -0.45 6.35 4.18
CA LEU A 31 -0.14 5.37 5.21
C LEU A 31 1.25 5.59 5.81
N GLY A 32 2.26 5.81 4.96
CA GLY A 32 3.62 6.10 5.41
C GLY A 32 3.70 7.37 6.26
N GLN A 33 3.06 8.45 5.84
CA GLN A 33 2.97 9.69 6.63
C GLN A 33 2.26 9.47 7.97
N THR A 34 1.16 8.70 7.97
CA THR A 34 0.41 8.36 9.19
C THR A 34 1.27 7.57 10.17
N MET A 35 2.02 6.59 9.69
CA MET A 35 2.94 5.79 10.51
C MET A 35 4.07 6.64 11.09
N LEU A 36 4.71 7.49 10.29
CA LEU A 36 5.76 8.40 10.73
C LEU A 36 5.28 9.35 11.82
N ASN A 37 4.08 9.93 11.64
CA ASN A 37 3.47 10.82 12.65
C ASN A 37 3.17 10.10 13.97
N LYS A 38 3.01 8.77 13.96
CA LYS A 38 2.85 7.93 15.15
C LYS A 38 4.18 7.44 15.73
N GLY A 39 5.32 7.89 15.19
CA GLY A 39 6.66 7.51 15.65
C GLY A 39 7.18 6.18 15.09
N CYS A 40 6.45 5.53 14.17
CA CYS A 40 6.95 4.35 13.47
C CYS A 40 8.07 4.76 12.51
N LYS A 41 9.21 4.07 12.57
CA LYS A 41 10.38 4.37 11.72
C LYS A 41 10.49 3.47 10.49
N ASN A 42 9.80 2.34 10.52
CA ASN A 42 9.88 1.30 9.49
C ASN A 42 8.58 0.52 9.38
N VAL A 43 8.42 -0.17 8.24
CA VAL A 43 7.28 -1.01 7.91
C VAL A 43 7.74 -2.23 7.13
N SER A 44 7.17 -3.40 7.42
CA SER A 44 7.35 -4.61 6.60
C SER A 44 6.23 -4.71 5.58
N VAL A 45 6.54 -5.04 4.33
CA VAL A 45 5.55 -5.17 3.25
C VAL A 45 5.73 -6.52 2.59
N GLY A 46 4.66 -7.32 2.60
CA GLY A 46 4.56 -8.59 1.89
C GLY A 46 3.27 -8.65 1.07
N TYR A 47 3.14 -9.68 0.25
CA TYR A 47 1.99 -9.88 -0.63
C TYR A 47 1.65 -11.36 -0.79
N ASP A 48 0.41 -11.64 -1.23
CA ASP A 48 -0.07 -13.00 -1.50
C ASP A 48 0.18 -13.44 -2.95
N ALA A 49 -0.21 -14.67 -3.30
CA ALA A 49 0.03 -15.27 -4.61
C ALA A 49 -0.95 -14.82 -5.72
N ARG A 50 -1.50 -13.60 -5.66
CA ARG A 50 -2.38 -13.07 -6.72
C ARG A 50 -1.59 -12.62 -7.95
N TYR A 51 -2.18 -12.78 -9.14
CA TYR A 51 -1.58 -12.28 -10.39
C TYR A 51 -1.24 -10.78 -10.36
N SER A 52 -2.05 -9.98 -9.67
CA SER A 52 -1.85 -8.54 -9.53
C SER A 52 -0.84 -8.14 -8.43
N ALA A 53 -0.31 -9.11 -7.67
CA ALA A 53 0.44 -8.84 -6.44
C ALA A 53 1.70 -8.02 -6.71
N ASN A 54 2.50 -8.41 -7.69
CA ASN A 54 3.75 -7.71 -8.04
C ASN A 54 3.49 -6.23 -8.41
N GLU A 55 2.47 -5.95 -9.21
CA GLU A 55 2.16 -4.59 -9.64
C GLU A 55 1.65 -3.73 -8.48
N LEU A 56 0.69 -4.25 -7.70
CA LEU A 56 0.15 -3.57 -6.53
C LEU A 56 1.21 -3.34 -5.45
N PHE A 57 2.09 -4.31 -5.24
CA PHE A 57 3.22 -4.19 -4.33
C PHE A 57 4.13 -3.03 -4.73
N ASN A 58 4.54 -2.97 -6.00
CA ASN A 58 5.38 -1.89 -6.51
C ASN A 58 4.73 -0.51 -6.37
N TYR A 59 3.41 -0.41 -6.61
CA TYR A 59 2.67 0.84 -6.40
C TYR A 59 2.65 1.26 -4.94
N LEU A 60 2.40 0.32 -4.03
CA LEU A 60 2.35 0.58 -2.59
C LEU A 60 3.73 1.02 -2.07
N VAL A 61 4.78 0.28 -2.43
CA VAL A 61 6.17 0.56 -2.09
C VAL A 61 6.60 1.92 -2.64
N SER A 62 6.20 2.28 -3.85
CA SER A 62 6.47 3.60 -4.43
C SER A 62 5.85 4.73 -3.58
N GLY A 63 4.60 4.55 -3.12
CA GLY A 63 3.95 5.50 -2.22
C GLY A 63 4.65 5.61 -0.85
N LEU A 64 4.98 4.47 -0.24
CA LEU A 64 5.68 4.41 1.05
C LEU A 64 7.08 5.03 0.98
N ASN A 65 7.84 4.75 -0.08
CA ASN A 65 9.14 5.38 -0.33
C ASN A 65 9.01 6.89 -0.47
N LYS A 66 7.97 7.36 -1.18
CA LYS A 66 7.70 8.81 -1.31
C LYS A 66 7.37 9.46 0.03
N ALA A 67 6.75 8.72 0.97
CA ALA A 67 6.52 9.20 2.32
C ALA A 67 7.79 9.23 3.18
N GLY A 68 8.85 8.51 2.81
CA GLY A 68 10.13 8.48 3.52
C GLY A 68 10.21 7.46 4.67
N ILE A 69 9.27 6.52 4.77
CA ILE A 69 9.35 5.44 5.77
C ILE A 69 10.29 4.33 5.29
N LYS A 70 11.12 3.77 6.18
CA LYS A 70 12.02 2.65 5.83
C LYS A 70 11.20 1.38 5.59
N ILE A 71 11.37 0.75 4.44
CA ILE A 71 10.64 -0.46 4.05
C ILE A 71 11.52 -1.70 4.24
N TYR A 72 10.93 -2.76 4.77
CA TYR A 72 11.45 -4.12 4.71
C TYR A 72 10.55 -4.94 3.79
N ASP A 73 11.04 -5.26 2.60
CA ASP A 73 10.35 -6.18 1.69
C ASP A 73 10.50 -7.62 2.22
N ILE A 74 9.37 -8.26 2.52
CA ILE A 74 9.33 -9.67 2.94
C ILE A 74 8.79 -10.60 1.85
N GLY A 75 8.44 -10.05 0.68
CA GLY A 75 8.06 -10.80 -0.51
C GLY A 75 6.72 -11.54 -0.40
N LEU A 76 6.64 -12.64 -1.15
CA LEU A 76 5.52 -13.60 -1.12
C LEU A 76 5.59 -14.42 0.17
N VAL A 77 4.56 -14.30 1.01
CA VAL A 77 4.45 -14.98 2.32
C VAL A 77 3.05 -15.53 2.58
#